data_AF-A0A317JAD5-F1
#
_entry.id   AF-A0A317JAD5-F1
#
_cell.length_a   1.000
_cell.length_b   1.000
_cell.length_c   1.000
_cell.angle_alpha   90.00
_cell.angle_beta   90.00
_cell.angle_gamma   90.00
#
_symmetry.space_group_name_H-M   'P 1'
#
loop_
_entity.id
_entity.type
_entity.pdbx_description
1 polymer ?
#
loop_
_entity_poly.entity_id
_entity_poly.type
_entity_poly.pdbx_seq_one_letter_code
_entity_poly.pdbx_strand_id
1 'polypeptide(L)' 'MSIFEYDLYNPTDSHGLLRESVRAFVKAEVEPQAIANDRAEKFNLPLFRRLGELGLLGITVPEDF' A
#
# COMPACT_ATOMS: atom_id res chain seq x y z
N MET A 1 -12.83 -26.89 6.93
CA MET A 1 -12.98 -25.72 6.06
C MET A 1 -12.17 -25.99 4.80
N SER A 2 -12.80 -25.98 3.62
CA SER A 2 -12.10 -26.20 2.36
C SER A 2 -11.27 -24.97 2.03
N ILE A 3 -10.00 -25.13 1.66
CA ILE A 3 -9.16 -24.02 1.17
C ILE A 3 -9.75 -23.35 -0.08
N PHE A 4 -10.68 -24.02 -0.78
CA PHE A 4 -11.34 -23.49 -1.98
C PHE A 4 -12.47 -22.49 -1.66
N GLU A 5 -12.96 -22.42 -0.42
CA GLU A 5 -14.01 -21.46 -0.01
C GLU A 5 -13.45 -20.23 0.72
N TYR A 6 -12.16 -20.24 1.08
CA TYR A 6 -11.51 -19.15 1.80
C TYR A 6 -10.72 -18.27 0.84
N ASP A 7 -11.09 -16.99 0.73
CA ASP A 7 -10.34 -16.03 -0.06
C ASP A 7 -9.02 -15.67 0.65
N LEU A 8 -7.93 -16.29 0.19
CA LEU A 8 -6.58 -16.05 0.72
C LEU A 8 -6.10 -14.60 0.53
N TYR A 9 -6.61 -13.89 -0.47
CA TYR A 9 -6.21 -12.52 -0.77
C TYR A 9 -7.08 -11.48 -0.06
N ASN A 10 -8.31 -11.85 0.30
CA ASN A 10 -9.23 -11.02 1.06
C ASN A 10 -9.83 -11.80 2.24
N PRO A 11 -9.03 -12.19 3.25
CA PRO A 11 -9.52 -12.90 4.45
C PRO A 11 -10.70 -12.23 5.16
N THR A 12 -10.75 -10.89 5.09
CA THR A 12 -11.83 -10.07 5.61
C THR A 12 -12.11 -8.93 4.63
N ASP A 13 -13.28 -8.31 4.74
CA ASP A 13 -13.65 -7.13 3.94
C ASP A 13 -12.63 -5.99 4.09
N SER A 14 -12.10 -5.79 5.31
CA SER A 14 -11.07 -4.78 5.58
C SER A 14 -9.78 -5.01 4.76
N HIS A 15 -9.38 -6.28 4.57
CA HIS A 15 -8.22 -6.60 3.72
C HIS A 15 -8.52 -6.28 2.25
N GLY A 16 -9.73 -6.56 1.78
CA GLY A 16 -10.17 -6.20 0.44
C GLY A 16 -10.14 -4.69 0.20
N LEU A 17 -10.74 -3.92 1.11
CA LEU A 17 -10.76 -2.46 1.04
C LEU A 17 -9.35 -1.86 1.09
N LEU A 18 -8.47 -2.38 1.96
CA LEU A 18 -7.07 -1.95 2.04
C LEU A 18 -6.36 -2.20 0.70
N ARG A 19 -6.49 -3.41 0.14
CA ARG A 19 -5.86 -3.81 -1.12
C ARG A 19 -6.33 -2.93 -2.29
N GLU A 20 -7.63 -2.63 -2.35
CA GLU A 20 -8.20 -1.76 -3.39
C GLU A 20 -7.72 -0.31 -3.26
N SER A 21 -7.71 0.22 -2.03
CA SER A 21 -7.25 1.58 -1.74
C SER A 21 -5.77 1.76 -2.08
N VAL A 22 -4.92 0.83 -1.67
CA VAL A 22 -3.48 0.83 -2.01
C VAL A 22 -3.28 0.72 -3.51
N ARG A 23 -4.02 -0.15 -4.20
CA ARG A 23 -3.93 -0.28 -5.67
C ARG A 23 -4.30 1.02 -6.38
N ALA A 24 -5.37 1.70 -5.95
CA ALA A 24 -5.78 2.96 -6.53
C ALA A 24 -4.71 4.05 -6.32
N PHE A 25 -4.16 4.14 -5.11
CA PHE A 25 -3.05 5.05 -4.79
C PHE A 25 -1.81 4.78 -5.64
N VAL A 26 -1.40 3.52 -5.79
CA VAL A 26 -0.21 3.15 -6.60
C VAL A 26 -0.37 3.60 -8.05
N LYS A 27 -1.53 3.35 -8.65
CA LYS A 27 -1.81 3.78 -10.04
C LYS A 27 -1.79 5.30 -10.20
N ALA A 28 -2.34 6.02 -9.23
CA ALA A 28 -2.46 7.48 -9.31
C ALA A 28 -1.14 8.20 -9.01
N GLU A 29 -0.38 7.74 -8.01
CA GLU A 29 0.71 8.53 -7.41
C GLU A 29 2.09 7.88 -7.59
N VAL A 30 2.17 6.55 -7.64
CA VAL A 30 3.45 5.83 -7.68
C VAL A 30 3.87 5.57 -9.13
N GLU A 31 3.02 4.92 -9.92
CA GLU A 31 3.31 4.50 -11.30
C GLU A 31 3.80 5.64 -12.21
N PRO A 32 3.19 6.85 -12.23
CA PRO A 32 3.58 7.90 -13.16
C PRO A 32 5.02 8.40 -13.00
N GLN A 33 5.58 8.29 -11.79
CA GLN A 33 6.90 8.83 -11.46
C GLN A 33 7.97 7.77 -11.19
N ALA A 34 7.58 6.49 -11.10
CA ALA A 34 8.47 5.42 -10.62
C ALA A 34 9.74 5.27 -11.46
N ILE A 35 9.60 5.16 -12.78
CA ILE A 35 10.73 4.97 -13.71
C ILE A 35 11.69 6.18 -13.68
N ALA A 36 11.16 7.39 -13.52
CA ALA A 36 11.99 8.59 -13.50
C ALA A 36 12.88 8.65 -12.24
N ASN A 37 12.33 8.31 -11.07
CA ASN A 37 13.09 8.30 -9.82
C ASN A 37 14.06 7.11 -9.73
N ASP A 38 13.68 5.95 -10.27
CA ASP A 38 14.55 4.77 -10.39
C ASP A 38 15.80 5.10 -11.22
N ARG A 39 15.61 5.63 -12.44
CA ARG A 39 16.72 6.03 -13.31
C ARG A 39 17.61 7.12 -12.73
N ALA A 40 17.05 7.98 -11.89
CA ALA A 40 17.78 9.05 -11.21
C ALA A 40 18.40 8.59 -9.87
N GLU A 41 18.24 7.32 -9.50
CA GLU A 41 18.67 6.76 -8.21
C GLU A 41 18.20 7.62 -7.02
N LYS A 42 17.00 8.20 -7.13
CA LYS A 42 16.49 9.20 -6.19
C LYS A 42 15.41 8.62 -5.30
N PHE A 43 15.60 8.77 -4.00
CA PHE A 43 14.54 8.50 -3.03
C PHE A 43 13.46 9.59 -3.09
N ASN A 44 12.22 9.20 -3.43
CA ASN A 44 11.08 10.10 -3.48
C ASN A 44 10.52 10.36 -2.06
N LEU A 45 11.21 11.22 -1.31
CA LEU A 45 10.82 11.60 0.05
C LEU A 45 9.38 12.19 0.14
N PRO A 46 8.91 13.04 -0.79
CA PRO A 46 7.52 13.50 -0.78
C PRO A 46 6.50 12.36 -0.85
N LEU A 47 6.68 11.41 -1.77
CA LEU A 47 5.80 10.24 -1.88
C LEU A 47 5.85 9.38 -0.61
N PHE A 48 7.03 9.22 -0.02
CA PHE A 48 7.18 8.47 1.22
C PHE A 48 6.44 9.12 2.40
N ARG A 49 6.48 10.45 2.51
CA ARG A 49 5.68 11.18 3.52
C ARG A 49 4.19 10.99 3.30
N ARG A 50 3.74 11.01 2.04
CA ARG A 50 2.34 10.75 1.69
C ARG A 50 1.86 9.36 2.13
N LEU A 51 2.70 8.33 1.99
CA LEU A 51 2.40 7.00 2.53
C LEU A 51 2.18 7.01 4.04
N GLY A 52 2.98 7.79 4.78
CA GLY A 52 2.83 7.99 6.22
C GLY A 52 1.51 8.66 6.59
N GLU A 53 1.13 9.72 5.88
CA GLU A 53 -0.18 10.40 6.08
C GLU A 53 -1.37 9.47 5.85
N LEU A 54 -1.22 8.48 4.98
CA LEU A 54 -2.25 7.47 4.69
C LEU A 54 -2.25 6.30 5.69
N GLY A 55 -1.37 6.29 6.69
CA GLY A 55 -1.25 5.20 7.66
C GLY A 55 -0.70 3.90 7.08
N LEU A 56 -0.05 3.96 5.91
CA LEU A 56 0.50 2.76 5.24
C LEU A 56 1.88 2.36 5.79
N LEU A 57 2.50 3.21 6.59
CA LEU A 57 3.76 2.92 7.25
C LEU A 57 3.49 2.45 8.69
N GLY A 58 3.99 1.26 9.03
CA GLY A 58 3.77 0.70 10.37
C GLY A 58 2.36 0.13 10.59
N ILE A 59 1.64 -0.27 9.53
CA ILE A 59 0.26 -0.77 9.63
C ILE A 59 0.06 -1.97 10.59
N THR A 60 1.12 -2.72 10.88
CA THR A 60 1.10 -3.84 11.84
C THR A 60 1.60 -3.46 13.24
N VAL A 61 1.97 -2.20 13.45
CA VAL A 61 2.43 -1.68 14.75
C VAL A 61 1.19 -1.28 15.57
N PRO A 62 1.10 -1.67 16.85
CA PRO A 62 0.02 -1.21 17.73
C PRO A 62 0.01 0.32 17.91
N GLU A 63 -1.12 0.89 18.31
CA GLU A 63 -1.28 2.36 18.39
C GLU A 63 -0.55 3.01 19.59
N ASP A 64 -0.16 2.25 20.61
CA ASP A 64 0.39 2.76 21.87
C ASP A 64 1.88 3.19 21.81
N PHE A 65 2.45 3.42 20.62
CA PHE A 65 3.88 3.67 20.41
C PHE A 65 4.21 5.07 19.88
#